data_AF-A0A6B0X3P5-F1
#
_entry.id   AF-A0A6B0X3P5-F1
#
_cell.length_a   1.000
_cell.length_b   1.000
_cell.length_c   1.000
_cell.angle_alpha   90.00
_cell.angle_beta   90.00
_cell.angle_gamma   90.00
#
_symmetry.space_group_name_H-M   'P 1'
#
loop_
_entity.id
_entity.type
_entity.pdbx_description
1 polymer ?
#
loop_
_entity_poly.entity_id
_entity_poly.type
_entity_poly.pdbx_seq_one_letter_code
_entity_poly.pdbx_strand_id
1 'polypeptide(L)'
;PERLRSLRQKNHMTRKELDERSGIAERTIQRLENEPQLCQKTREDTVNRLAKALGVESGVLTGKLPLPESDKASASDSERVQISAQVAPKARLAYDLIKRRYGVSATEIINMAPLFFALLAEGSLAWRRKEIKEANETIGRLGQSNGFWRGGLSGAESYMNEGIAAEENSIDKADLFGERLFSDTSILMDDFFDPSTDNPFTSYLHELKAELDIPGVVDVGSGNLIFGSPLKFPDYNICRDELDGIAKGSDYAKMALETGHVRLSEIPEELMAEDAGEERAKWLEDRLPDIIKDLDKEIADILREFLQDPEGDYEKRIKKMAKELSPLATVVEKLGPLATYKEVLIRSGILDPEGDLRKRIEERTISIEELDRLLAGEPLEEADSQETNSDIEKEGDDQ
;
A
#
# COMPACT_ATOMS: atom_id res chain seq x y z
N PRO A 1 8.39 41.00 40.38
CA PRO A 1 9.60 40.74 39.56
C PRO A 1 9.68 39.33 38.98
N GLU A 2 9.77 38.29 39.83
CA GLU A 2 10.00 36.90 39.38
C GLU A 2 8.86 36.35 38.50
N ARG A 3 7.60 36.65 38.86
CA ARG A 3 6.44 36.26 38.04
C ARG A 3 6.43 36.89 36.65
N LEU A 4 6.76 38.18 36.55
CA LEU A 4 6.84 38.89 35.26
C LEU A 4 7.93 38.27 34.36
N ARG A 5 9.11 38.01 34.93
CA ARG A 5 10.23 37.37 34.22
C ARG A 5 9.86 35.96 33.76
N SER A 6 9.24 35.18 34.64
CA SER A 6 8.83 33.79 34.36
C SER A 6 7.78 33.73 33.25
N LEU A 7 6.75 34.58 33.29
CA LEU A 7 5.72 34.64 32.25
C LEU A 7 6.28 35.13 30.91
N ARG A 8 7.19 36.11 30.92
CA ARG A 8 7.85 36.55 29.69
C ARG A 8 8.70 35.45 29.05
N GLN A 9 9.50 34.73 29.86
CA GLN A 9 10.29 33.60 29.38
C GLN A 9 9.42 32.45 28.87
N LYS A 10 8.31 32.15 29.55
CA LYS A 10 7.34 31.14 29.15
C LYS A 10 6.69 31.45 27.79
N ASN A 11 6.43 32.73 27.51
CA ASN A 11 5.90 33.16 26.22
C ASN A 11 6.99 33.38 25.13
N HIS A 12 8.25 32.98 25.39
CA HIS A 12 9.39 33.18 24.50
C HIS A 12 9.61 34.62 24.04
N MET A 13 9.16 35.61 24.81
CA MET A 13 9.25 37.01 24.43
C MET A 13 10.56 37.65 24.91
N THR A 14 11.24 38.38 24.04
CA THR A 14 12.30 39.29 24.44
C THR A 14 11.73 40.51 25.17
N ARG A 15 12.57 41.27 25.89
CA ARG A 15 12.10 42.51 26.55
C ARG A 15 11.65 43.56 25.53
N LYS A 16 12.30 43.59 24.36
CA LYS A 16 11.95 44.47 23.24
C LYS A 16 10.58 44.11 22.65
N GLU A 17 10.29 42.83 22.44
CA GLU A 17 8.97 42.40 21.96
C GLU A 17 7.86 42.68 22.98
N LEU A 18 8.16 42.56 24.29
CA LEU A 18 7.20 42.93 25.33
C LEU A 18 6.99 44.44 25.42
N ASP A 19 8.03 45.24 25.16
CA ASP A 19 7.93 46.69 25.01
C ASP A 19 6.98 47.03 23.85
N GLU A 20 7.24 46.50 22.66
CA GLU A 20 6.40 46.74 21.47
C GLU A 20 4.93 46.35 21.70
N ARG A 21 4.65 45.22 22.37
CA ARG A 21 3.28 44.78 22.64
C ARG A 21 2.58 45.53 23.78
N SER A 22 3.30 45.88 24.85
CA SER A 22 2.71 46.55 26.02
C SER A 22 2.73 48.08 25.89
N GLY A 23 3.59 48.62 25.02
CA GLY A 23 3.96 50.03 24.88
C GLY A 23 4.64 50.58 26.14
N ILE A 24 5.38 49.75 26.87
CA ILE A 24 6.16 50.11 28.05
C ILE A 24 7.63 49.93 27.73
N ALA A 25 8.38 51.03 27.74
CA ALA A 25 9.79 51.07 27.36
C ALA A 25 10.60 49.91 27.97
N GLU A 26 11.47 49.30 27.17
CA GLU A 26 12.30 48.14 27.55
C GLU A 26 13.06 48.36 28.87
N ARG A 27 13.60 49.56 29.07
CA ARG A 27 14.30 49.94 30.32
C ARG A 27 13.39 49.84 31.55
N THR A 28 12.12 50.20 31.41
CA THR A 28 11.13 50.10 32.48
C THR A 28 10.79 48.63 32.77
N ILE A 29 10.63 47.80 31.74
CA ILE A 29 10.43 46.35 31.90
C ILE A 29 11.62 45.72 32.63
N GLN A 30 12.86 46.04 32.21
CA GLN A 30 14.08 45.56 32.86
C GLN A 30 14.14 45.95 34.34
N ARG A 31 13.77 47.19 34.67
CA ARG A 31 13.71 47.65 36.07
C ARG A 31 12.66 46.91 36.88
N LEU A 32 11.47 46.68 36.32
CA LEU A 32 10.40 45.90 36.98
C LEU A 32 10.77 44.42 37.19
N GLU A 33 11.59 43.84 36.32
CA GLU A 33 12.11 42.48 36.49
C GLU A 33 13.21 42.37 37.56
N ASN A 34 13.97 43.44 37.78
CA ASN A 34 15.19 43.41 38.60
C ASN A 34 15.03 44.08 39.98
N GLU A 35 14.10 45.02 40.14
CA GLU A 35 13.92 45.81 41.37
C GLU A 35 12.58 45.47 42.06
N PRO A 36 12.57 44.64 43.11
CA PRO A 36 11.35 44.25 43.83
C PRO A 36 10.53 45.41 44.40
N GLN A 37 11.20 46.47 44.82
CA GLN A 37 10.57 47.63 45.45
C GLN A 37 9.75 48.46 44.45
N LEU A 38 10.08 48.44 43.16
CA LEU A 38 9.31 49.15 42.13
C LEU A 38 8.00 48.44 41.82
N CYS A 39 7.95 47.11 41.94
CA CYS A 39 6.72 46.35 41.67
C CYS A 39 5.56 46.75 42.61
N GLN A 40 5.85 47.13 43.85
CA GLN A 40 4.81 47.58 44.80
C GLN A 40 4.29 49.00 44.52
N LYS A 41 5.07 49.83 43.82
CA LYS A 41 4.73 51.22 43.48
C LYS A 41 4.27 51.41 42.03
N THR A 42 4.18 50.32 41.28
CA THR A 42 3.81 50.36 39.86
C THR A 42 2.33 50.71 39.72
N ARG A 43 2.00 51.61 38.80
CA ARG A 43 0.61 52.01 38.53
C ARG A 43 -0.18 50.83 37.96
N GLU A 44 -1.45 50.72 38.33
CA GLU A 44 -2.35 49.65 37.89
C GLU A 44 -2.46 49.59 36.35
N ASP A 45 -2.46 50.73 35.67
CA ASP A 45 -2.44 50.81 34.21
C ASP A 45 -1.23 50.10 33.59
N THR A 46 -0.04 50.26 34.18
CA THR A 46 1.18 49.58 33.72
C THR A 46 1.08 48.07 33.91
N VAL A 47 0.50 47.62 35.03
CA VAL A 47 0.26 46.19 35.29
C VAL A 47 -0.75 45.62 34.29
N ASN A 48 -1.84 46.34 34.01
CA ASN A 48 -2.86 45.91 33.05
C ASN A 48 -2.32 45.82 31.61
N ARG A 49 -1.47 46.77 31.21
CA ARG A 49 -0.81 46.74 29.89
C ARG A 49 0.17 45.58 29.75
N LEU A 50 0.96 45.28 30.80
CA LEU A 50 1.84 44.10 30.82
C LEU A 50 1.03 42.80 30.83
N ALA A 51 -0.04 42.73 31.62
CA ALA A 51 -0.92 41.57 31.71
C ALA A 51 -1.55 41.26 30.34
N LYS A 52 -2.11 42.29 29.68
CA LYS A 52 -2.69 42.20 28.33
C LYS A 52 -1.66 41.76 27.29
N ALA A 53 -0.45 42.30 27.31
CA ALA A 53 0.60 41.93 26.37
C ALA A 53 1.10 40.48 26.56
N LEU A 54 1.03 39.97 27.79
CA LEU A 54 1.38 38.59 28.14
C LEU A 54 0.22 37.60 28.03
N GLY A 55 -0.99 38.07 27.68
CA GLY A 55 -2.18 37.22 27.58
C GLY A 55 -2.67 36.65 28.91
N VAL A 56 -2.38 37.31 30.04
CA VAL A 56 -2.78 36.86 31.39
C VAL A 56 -3.61 37.91 32.12
N GLU A 57 -4.35 37.49 33.14
CA GLU A 57 -5.07 38.42 34.01
C GLU A 57 -4.11 39.21 34.92
N SER A 58 -4.41 40.47 35.21
CA SER A 58 -3.57 41.33 36.07
C SER A 58 -3.41 40.80 37.50
N GLY A 59 -4.39 40.02 37.98
CA GLY A 59 -4.31 39.28 39.25
C GLY A 59 -3.14 38.29 39.32
N VAL A 60 -2.75 37.71 38.17
CA VAL A 60 -1.64 36.74 38.08
C VAL A 60 -0.29 37.45 38.28
N LEU A 61 -0.10 38.60 37.64
CA LEU A 61 1.12 39.42 37.79
C LEU A 61 1.29 40.00 39.20
N THR A 62 0.18 40.33 39.86
CA THR A 62 0.18 40.98 41.18
C THR A 62 0.30 40.01 42.36
N GLY A 63 0.26 38.70 42.13
CA GLY A 63 0.30 37.72 43.23
C GLY A 63 -1.06 37.23 43.71
N LYS A 64 -2.15 37.91 43.31
CA LYS A 64 -3.51 37.68 43.82
C LYS A 64 -4.15 36.40 43.27
N LEU A 65 -3.79 36.03 42.05
CA LEU A 65 -4.16 34.75 41.43
C LEU A 65 -2.92 33.83 41.36
N PRO A 66 -3.10 32.50 41.45
CA PRO A 66 -2.00 31.57 41.21
C PRO A 66 -1.40 31.79 39.82
N LEU A 67 -0.13 31.44 39.64
CA LEU A 67 0.42 31.33 38.28
C LEU A 67 -0.43 30.31 37.54
N PRO A 68 -0.90 30.57 36.30
CA PRO A 68 -1.47 29.51 35.50
C PRO A 68 -0.39 28.43 35.43
N GLU A 69 -0.67 27.29 36.10
CA GLU A 69 0.07 26.05 35.89
C GLU A 69 0.21 25.96 34.38
N SER A 70 1.42 25.72 33.88
CA SER A 70 1.61 25.66 32.43
C SER A 70 0.48 24.83 31.89
N ASP A 71 -0.40 25.47 31.14
CA ASP A 71 -1.36 24.78 30.33
C ASP A 71 -0.46 23.80 29.56
N LYS A 72 -0.41 22.54 30.02
CA LYS A 72 -0.47 21.43 29.11
C LYS A 72 -1.67 21.81 28.30
N ALA A 73 -1.36 22.46 27.19
CA ALA A 73 -2.31 23.18 26.39
C ALA A 73 -3.53 22.28 26.33
N SER A 74 -4.71 22.85 26.57
CA SER A 74 -5.87 22.36 25.84
C SER A 74 -5.36 22.19 24.42
N ALA A 75 -5.05 20.94 24.02
CA ALA A 75 -4.60 20.64 22.68
C ALA A 75 -5.77 21.12 21.84
N SER A 76 -5.66 22.33 21.32
CA SER A 76 -6.66 22.84 20.42
C SER A 76 -6.68 21.81 19.31
N ASP A 77 -7.84 21.36 18.86
CA ASP A 77 -7.97 20.42 17.74
C ASP A 77 -7.22 20.91 16.46
N SER A 78 -6.70 22.15 16.47
CA SER A 78 -5.83 22.76 15.47
C SER A 78 -4.31 22.54 15.62
N GLU A 79 -3.80 21.92 16.69
CA GLU A 79 -2.35 21.72 16.84
C GLU A 79 -1.87 20.63 15.87
N ARG A 80 -1.20 21.06 14.79
CA ARG A 80 -0.65 20.15 13.78
C ARG A 80 0.62 19.51 14.31
N VAL A 81 0.61 18.17 14.41
CA VAL A 81 1.80 17.39 14.74
C VAL A 81 2.52 16.99 13.46
N GLN A 82 3.83 17.23 13.39
CA GLN A 82 4.64 16.77 12.26
C GLN A 82 4.91 15.26 12.40
N ILE A 83 4.43 14.48 11.42
CA ILE A 83 4.74 13.05 11.32
C ILE A 83 5.90 12.91 10.33
N SER A 84 6.99 12.27 10.77
CA SER A 84 8.11 11.89 9.90
C SER A 84 8.00 10.40 9.59
N ALA A 85 7.63 10.07 8.36
CA ALA A 85 7.57 8.69 7.86
C ALA A 85 8.35 8.58 6.55
N GLN A 86 9.02 7.44 6.35
CA GLN A 86 9.59 7.09 5.05
C GLN A 86 8.48 6.48 4.20
N VAL A 87 8.28 7.03 3.00
CA VAL A 87 7.24 6.60 2.06
C VAL A 87 7.93 6.10 0.81
N ALA A 88 7.51 4.92 0.32
CA ALA A 88 8.02 4.37 -0.93
C ALA A 88 7.75 5.34 -2.11
N PRO A 89 8.64 5.42 -3.12
CA PRO A 89 8.43 6.26 -4.30
C PRO A 89 7.06 6.09 -4.95
N LYS A 90 6.62 4.84 -5.14
CA LYS A 90 5.30 4.49 -5.70
C LYS A 90 4.13 5.05 -4.89
N ALA A 91 4.16 4.92 -3.56
CA ALA A 91 3.13 5.47 -2.69
C ALA A 91 3.11 7.02 -2.72
N ARG A 92 4.29 7.64 -2.88
CA ARG A 92 4.37 9.09 -3.07
C ARG A 92 3.76 9.53 -4.41
N LEU A 93 4.07 8.83 -5.51
CA LEU A 93 3.44 9.07 -6.80
C LEU A 93 1.92 8.95 -6.70
N ALA A 94 1.42 7.93 -6.01
CA ALA A 94 -0.02 7.76 -5.78
C ALA A 94 -0.66 8.99 -5.07
N TYR A 95 0.01 9.58 -4.07
CA TYR A 95 -0.48 10.83 -3.46
C TYR A 95 -0.52 11.99 -4.44
N ASP A 96 0.49 12.14 -5.30
CA ASP A 96 0.52 13.22 -6.30
C ASP A 96 -0.60 13.03 -7.35
N LEU A 97 -0.86 11.77 -7.77
CA LEU A 97 -1.95 11.44 -8.69
C LEU A 97 -3.34 11.66 -8.07
N ILE A 98 -3.56 11.23 -6.82
CA ILE A 98 -4.82 11.48 -6.09
C ILE A 98 -5.06 12.98 -5.93
N LYS A 99 -4.02 13.75 -5.59
CA LYS A 99 -4.12 15.21 -5.49
C LYS A 99 -4.52 15.83 -6.82
N ARG A 100 -3.95 15.37 -7.94
CA ARG A 100 -4.25 15.91 -9.25
C ARG A 100 -5.67 15.56 -9.71
N ARG A 101 -6.12 14.33 -9.45
CA ARG A 101 -7.45 13.84 -9.85
C ARG A 101 -8.60 14.36 -8.97
N TYR A 102 -8.41 14.33 -7.66
CA TYR A 102 -9.47 14.60 -6.68
C TYR A 102 -9.27 15.89 -5.87
N GLY A 103 -8.13 16.57 -6.02
CA GLY A 103 -7.81 17.76 -5.24
C GLY A 103 -7.42 17.48 -3.78
N VAL A 104 -7.29 16.21 -3.39
CA VAL A 104 -7.01 15.80 -2.00
C VAL A 104 -5.51 15.70 -1.77
N SER A 105 -4.99 16.45 -0.81
CA SER A 105 -3.57 16.45 -0.46
C SER A 105 -3.14 15.21 0.32
N ALA A 106 -1.84 14.89 0.29
CA ALA A 106 -1.26 13.81 1.09
C ALA A 106 -1.56 13.96 2.59
N THR A 107 -1.58 15.19 3.12
CA THR A 107 -1.90 15.45 4.53
C THR A 107 -3.35 15.09 4.85
N GLU A 108 -4.30 15.41 3.97
CA GLU A 108 -5.70 15.03 4.15
C GLU A 108 -5.87 13.51 4.07
N ILE A 109 -5.18 12.84 3.13
CA ILE A 109 -5.20 11.37 3.03
C ILE A 109 -4.65 10.74 4.31
N ILE A 110 -3.50 11.21 4.82
CA ILE A 110 -2.92 10.71 6.08
C ILE A 110 -3.86 10.89 7.26
N ASN A 111 -4.58 12.02 7.33
CA ASN A 111 -5.55 12.27 8.40
C ASN A 111 -6.81 11.39 8.29
N MET A 112 -7.24 11.06 7.06
CA MET A 112 -8.39 10.19 6.82
C MET A 112 -8.04 8.69 6.87
N ALA A 113 -6.76 8.33 6.68
CA ALA A 113 -6.32 6.95 6.57
C ALA A 113 -6.76 6.05 7.73
N PRO A 114 -6.70 6.45 9.02
CA PRO A 114 -7.19 5.60 10.12
C PRO A 114 -8.67 5.25 10.01
N LEU A 115 -9.51 6.22 9.60
CA LEU A 115 -10.95 6.01 9.42
C LEU A 115 -11.21 5.08 8.23
N PHE A 116 -10.60 5.37 7.08
CA PHE A 116 -10.77 4.54 5.88
C PHE A 116 -10.25 3.12 6.09
N PHE A 117 -9.11 2.96 6.76
CA PHE A 117 -8.59 1.64 7.09
C PHE A 117 -9.54 0.87 8.01
N ALA A 118 -10.09 1.50 9.05
CA ALA A 118 -11.07 0.85 9.92
C ALA A 118 -12.34 0.42 9.15
N LEU A 119 -12.86 1.26 8.26
CA LEU A 119 -14.01 0.92 7.42
C LEU A 119 -13.71 -0.24 6.46
N LEU A 120 -12.54 -0.24 5.81
CA LEU A 120 -12.12 -1.32 4.91
C LEU A 120 -11.87 -2.63 5.67
N ALA A 121 -11.27 -2.55 6.86
CA ALA A 121 -11.04 -3.69 7.73
C ALA A 121 -12.36 -4.35 8.16
N GLU A 122 -13.31 -3.57 8.68
CA GLU A 122 -14.63 -4.07 9.06
C GLU A 122 -15.43 -4.57 7.85
N GLY A 123 -15.33 -3.88 6.71
CA GLY A 123 -15.93 -4.32 5.45
C GLY A 123 -15.40 -5.69 5.01
N SER A 124 -14.08 -5.89 5.06
CA SER A 124 -13.44 -7.18 4.75
C SER A 124 -13.91 -8.29 5.69
N LEU A 125 -13.94 -8.04 7.00
CA LEU A 125 -14.41 -9.04 7.98
C LEU A 125 -15.90 -9.36 7.80
N ALA A 126 -16.73 -8.35 7.48
CA ALA A 126 -18.15 -8.56 7.21
C ALA A 126 -18.38 -9.36 5.93
N TRP A 127 -17.62 -9.08 4.87
CA TRP A 127 -17.64 -9.82 3.61
C TRP A 127 -17.24 -11.29 3.84
N ARG A 128 -16.13 -11.56 4.53
CA ARG A 128 -15.69 -12.94 4.85
C ARG A 128 -16.74 -13.73 5.66
N ARG A 129 -17.42 -13.09 6.62
CA ARG A 129 -18.55 -13.74 7.36
C ARG A 129 -19.69 -14.15 6.43
N LYS A 130 -19.96 -13.34 5.40
CA LYS A 130 -20.98 -13.66 4.39
C LYS A 130 -20.52 -14.85 3.56
N GLU A 131 -19.28 -14.86 3.08
CA GLU A 131 -18.70 -15.97 2.31
C GLU A 131 -18.74 -17.30 3.08
N ILE A 132 -18.33 -17.32 4.36
CA ILE A 132 -18.44 -18.51 5.22
C ILE A 132 -19.88 -19.00 5.32
N LYS A 133 -20.83 -18.08 5.48
CA LYS A 133 -22.24 -18.46 5.61
C LYS A 133 -22.72 -19.14 4.33
N GLU A 134 -22.37 -18.61 3.16
CA GLU A 134 -22.71 -19.18 1.86
C GLU A 134 -22.02 -20.52 1.60
N ALA A 135 -20.76 -20.67 2.04
CA ALA A 135 -20.02 -21.93 2.01
C ALA A 135 -20.70 -23.00 2.89
N ASN A 136 -21.04 -22.66 4.14
CA ASN A 136 -21.76 -23.55 5.06
C ASN A 136 -23.11 -24.01 4.50
N GLU A 137 -23.89 -23.09 3.91
CA GLU A 137 -25.16 -23.43 3.25
C GLU A 137 -24.95 -24.39 2.07
N THR A 138 -23.86 -24.23 1.33
CA THR A 138 -23.50 -25.10 0.20
C THR A 138 -23.05 -26.49 0.66
N ILE A 139 -22.21 -26.58 1.69
CA ILE A 139 -21.82 -27.84 2.33
C ILE A 139 -23.04 -28.58 2.88
N GLY A 140 -23.93 -27.87 3.58
CA GLY A 140 -25.17 -28.44 4.11
C GLY A 140 -26.09 -29.02 3.02
N ARG A 141 -26.14 -28.40 1.83
CA ARG A 141 -26.86 -28.94 0.67
C ARG A 141 -26.19 -30.19 0.11
N LEU A 142 -24.85 -30.21 0.02
CA LEU A 142 -24.10 -31.38 -0.44
C LEU A 142 -24.26 -32.57 0.51
N GLY A 143 -24.24 -32.35 1.83
CA GLY A 143 -24.43 -33.40 2.84
C GLY A 143 -25.82 -34.06 2.81
N GLN A 144 -26.84 -33.40 2.26
CA GLN A 144 -28.18 -33.95 2.07
C GLN A 144 -28.32 -34.83 0.81
N SER A 145 -27.31 -34.85 -0.07
CA SER A 145 -27.33 -35.68 -1.27
C SER A 145 -27.10 -37.17 -0.91
N ASN A 146 -28.09 -38.02 -1.17
CA ASN A 146 -28.03 -39.47 -0.89
C ASN A 146 -27.34 -40.27 -2.02
N GLY A 147 -26.34 -39.68 -2.67
CA GLY A 147 -25.69 -40.24 -3.87
C GLY A 147 -24.53 -41.20 -3.61
N PHE A 148 -24.10 -41.88 -4.66
CA PHE A 148 -22.91 -42.74 -4.72
C PHE A 148 -21.64 -42.05 -4.18
N TRP A 149 -21.54 -40.73 -4.34
CA TRP A 149 -20.41 -39.91 -3.93
C TRP A 149 -20.30 -39.62 -2.43
N ARG A 150 -21.27 -40.06 -1.60
CA ARG A 150 -21.32 -39.73 -0.16
C ARG A 150 -20.04 -40.08 0.60
N GLY A 151 -19.38 -41.18 0.25
CA GLY A 151 -18.12 -41.57 0.87
C GLY A 151 -16.98 -40.59 0.57
N GLY A 152 -16.80 -40.20 -0.70
CA GLY A 152 -15.78 -39.23 -1.10
C GLY A 152 -16.07 -37.82 -0.58
N LEU A 153 -17.35 -37.41 -0.60
CA LEU A 153 -17.77 -36.11 -0.10
C LEU A 153 -17.61 -35.97 1.41
N SER A 154 -17.76 -37.05 2.19
CA SER A 154 -17.61 -36.99 3.64
C SER A 154 -16.20 -36.58 4.10
N GLY A 155 -15.16 -36.97 3.36
CA GLY A 155 -13.79 -36.52 3.61
C GLY A 155 -13.63 -35.03 3.30
N ALA A 156 -14.09 -34.61 2.12
CA ALA A 156 -14.06 -33.21 1.70
C ALA A 156 -14.85 -32.30 2.66
N GLU A 157 -16.02 -32.74 3.13
CA GLU A 157 -16.85 -32.03 4.12
C GLU A 157 -16.10 -31.83 5.44
N SER A 158 -15.36 -32.83 5.93
CA SER A 158 -14.54 -32.67 7.14
C SER A 158 -13.47 -31.59 6.97
N TYR A 159 -12.79 -31.56 5.81
CA TYR A 159 -11.76 -30.56 5.53
C TYR A 159 -12.33 -29.16 5.38
N MET A 160 -13.46 -29.02 4.67
CA MET A 160 -14.15 -27.74 4.53
C MET A 160 -14.63 -27.20 5.88
N ASN A 161 -15.16 -28.06 6.76
CA ASN A 161 -15.59 -27.65 8.10
C ASN A 161 -14.41 -27.20 8.97
N GLU A 162 -13.24 -27.84 8.87
CA GLU A 162 -12.02 -27.41 9.57
C GLU A 162 -11.55 -26.04 9.05
N GLY A 163 -11.51 -25.85 7.73
CA GLY A 163 -11.17 -24.57 7.10
C GLY A 163 -12.13 -23.44 7.50
N ILE A 164 -13.44 -23.72 7.51
CA ILE A 164 -14.46 -22.77 7.95
C ILE A 164 -14.26 -22.39 9.43
N ALA A 165 -14.05 -23.37 10.32
CA ALA A 165 -13.83 -23.09 11.73
C ALA A 165 -12.55 -22.26 11.97
N ALA A 166 -11.49 -22.52 11.20
CA ALA A 166 -10.26 -21.73 11.23
C ALA A 166 -10.50 -20.29 10.77
N GLU A 167 -11.27 -20.11 9.69
CA GLU A 167 -11.66 -18.82 9.16
C GLU A 167 -12.55 -18.03 10.13
N GLU A 168 -13.54 -18.68 10.77
CA GLU A 168 -14.35 -18.06 11.83
C GLU A 168 -13.46 -17.56 12.98
N ASN A 169 -12.51 -18.38 13.43
CA ASN A 169 -11.54 -17.96 14.45
C ASN A 169 -10.63 -16.82 13.97
N SER A 170 -10.19 -16.80 12.71
CA SER A 170 -9.42 -15.68 12.13
C SER A 170 -10.24 -14.38 12.20
N ILE A 171 -11.51 -14.41 11.79
CA ILE A 171 -12.42 -13.26 11.82
C ILE A 171 -12.66 -12.77 13.26
N ASP A 172 -12.92 -13.68 14.20
CA ASP A 172 -13.14 -13.33 15.61
C ASP A 172 -11.93 -12.68 16.28
N LYS A 173 -10.74 -12.92 15.73
CA LYS A 173 -9.49 -12.30 16.15
C LYS A 173 -9.11 -11.06 15.35
N ALA A 174 -9.98 -10.60 14.46
CA ALA A 174 -9.75 -9.49 13.54
C ALA A 174 -8.46 -9.65 12.72
N ASP A 175 -8.14 -10.88 12.33
CA ASP A 175 -6.98 -11.19 11.51
C ASP A 175 -7.28 -10.86 10.04
N LEU A 176 -6.95 -9.64 9.63
CA LEU A 176 -7.26 -9.12 8.31
C LEU A 176 -6.55 -9.88 7.19
N PHE A 177 -5.29 -10.27 7.40
CA PHE A 177 -4.42 -10.81 6.36
C PHE A 177 -4.34 -12.34 6.37
N GLY A 178 -5.13 -13.01 7.22
CA GLY A 178 -5.17 -14.48 7.28
C GLY A 178 -3.97 -15.12 7.98
N GLU A 179 -3.20 -14.39 8.79
CA GLU A 179 -2.00 -14.91 9.46
C GLU A 179 -2.29 -16.07 10.42
N ARG A 180 -3.49 -16.10 10.99
CA ARG A 180 -3.94 -17.11 11.94
C ARG A 180 -4.57 -18.32 11.27
N LEU A 181 -4.90 -18.23 9.98
CA LEU A 181 -5.31 -19.40 9.21
C LEU A 181 -4.18 -20.44 9.21
N PHE A 182 -2.93 -19.98 9.18
CA PHE A 182 -1.72 -20.80 9.14
C PHE A 182 -1.28 -21.40 10.46
N SER A 183 -1.48 -20.70 11.58
CA SER A 183 -0.85 -21.11 12.84
C SER A 183 -1.53 -22.30 13.49
N ASP A 184 -2.82 -22.49 13.21
CA ASP A 184 -3.69 -23.37 13.98
C ASP A 184 -4.24 -24.55 13.15
N THR A 185 -4.15 -24.52 11.83
CA THR A 185 -4.60 -25.63 10.95
C THR A 185 -3.47 -26.59 10.62
N SER A 186 -3.78 -27.89 10.63
CA SER A 186 -2.77 -28.93 10.44
C SER A 186 -2.18 -28.95 9.02
N ILE A 187 -1.06 -29.67 8.87
CA ILE A 187 -0.23 -30.02 7.69
C ILE A 187 -0.94 -30.08 6.31
N LEU A 188 -2.27 -30.17 6.27
CA LEU A 188 -3.07 -30.30 5.06
C LEU A 188 -3.44 -28.97 4.39
N MET A 189 -3.31 -27.81 5.07
CA MET A 189 -3.61 -26.50 4.46
C MET A 189 -2.46 -25.94 3.59
N ASP A 190 -1.23 -26.43 3.77
CA ASP A 190 -0.07 -25.98 2.99
C ASP A 190 -0.24 -26.24 1.47
N ASP A 191 -1.05 -27.23 1.09
CA ASP A 191 -1.29 -27.58 -0.33
C ASP A 191 -2.45 -26.77 -0.97
N PHE A 192 -3.32 -26.14 -0.18
CA PHE A 192 -4.55 -25.50 -0.67
C PHE A 192 -4.61 -24.00 -0.49
N PHE A 193 -3.73 -23.44 0.33
CA PHE A 193 -3.75 -22.02 0.66
C PHE A 193 -2.32 -21.49 0.75
N ASP A 194 -1.98 -20.60 -0.18
CA ASP A 194 -0.68 -19.96 -0.21
C ASP A 194 -0.80 -18.54 0.39
N PRO A 195 -0.20 -18.27 1.57
CA PRO A 195 -0.23 -16.94 2.20
C PRO A 195 0.24 -15.82 1.29
N SER A 196 1.14 -16.15 0.37
CA SER A 196 1.73 -15.18 -0.52
C SER A 196 0.80 -14.79 -1.65
N THR A 197 -0.26 -15.55 -1.93
CA THR A 197 -1.20 -15.30 -3.04
C THR A 197 -2.65 -15.16 -2.58
N ASP A 198 -3.03 -15.85 -1.51
CA ASP A 198 -4.42 -15.99 -1.03
C ASP A 198 -4.74 -15.09 0.17
N ASN A 199 -4.25 -13.84 0.17
CA ASN A 199 -4.55 -12.91 1.25
C ASN A 199 -6.04 -12.50 1.25
N PRO A 200 -6.83 -12.80 2.30
CA PRO A 200 -8.27 -12.57 2.29
C PRO A 200 -8.65 -11.08 2.25
N PHE A 201 -7.79 -10.19 2.77
CA PHE A 201 -7.98 -8.74 2.61
C PHE A 201 -7.78 -8.32 1.14
N THR A 202 -6.84 -8.94 0.44
CA THR A 202 -6.61 -8.67 -0.99
C THR A 202 -7.79 -9.15 -1.83
N SER A 203 -8.33 -10.34 -1.56
CA SER A 203 -9.54 -10.85 -2.21
C SER A 203 -10.73 -9.90 -2.02
N TYR A 204 -10.91 -9.38 -0.80
CA TYR A 204 -11.93 -8.36 -0.53
C TYR A 204 -11.71 -7.07 -1.33
N LEU A 205 -10.46 -6.59 -1.46
CA LEU A 205 -10.17 -5.39 -2.26
C LEU A 205 -10.45 -5.61 -3.76
N HIS A 206 -10.23 -6.82 -4.27
CA HIS A 206 -10.61 -7.18 -5.65
C HIS A 206 -12.12 -7.19 -5.84
N GLU A 207 -12.86 -7.78 -4.92
CA GLU A 207 -14.32 -7.78 -4.95
C GLU A 207 -14.86 -6.34 -4.87
N LEU A 208 -14.35 -5.54 -3.94
CA LEU A 208 -14.75 -4.14 -3.80
C LEU A 208 -14.43 -3.33 -5.07
N LYS A 209 -13.28 -3.58 -5.71
CA LYS A 209 -12.93 -2.97 -7.00
C LYS A 209 -13.92 -3.38 -8.09
N ALA A 210 -14.29 -4.65 -8.16
CA ALA A 210 -15.26 -5.17 -9.13
C ALA A 210 -16.65 -4.55 -8.92
N GLU A 211 -17.10 -4.42 -7.67
CA GLU A 211 -18.37 -3.78 -7.31
C GLU A 211 -18.41 -2.29 -7.68
N LEU A 212 -17.29 -1.58 -7.49
CA LEU A 212 -17.22 -0.14 -7.78
C LEU A 212 -17.15 0.16 -9.28
N ASP A 213 -16.68 -0.79 -10.10
CA ASP A 213 -16.56 -0.68 -11.56
C ASP A 213 -15.93 0.64 -12.04
N ILE A 214 -14.75 0.98 -11.50
CA ILE A 214 -14.05 2.24 -11.82
C ILE A 214 -12.75 1.94 -12.57
N PRO A 215 -12.81 1.73 -13.90
CA PRO A 215 -11.64 1.33 -14.68
C PRO A 215 -10.55 2.41 -14.61
N GLY A 216 -9.30 1.95 -14.46
CA GLY A 216 -8.11 2.81 -14.45
C GLY A 216 -7.86 3.58 -13.15
N VAL A 217 -8.76 3.54 -12.17
CA VAL A 217 -8.60 4.30 -10.92
C VAL A 217 -7.82 3.52 -9.85
N VAL A 218 -8.17 2.26 -9.64
CA VAL A 218 -7.46 1.39 -8.71
C VAL A 218 -7.27 0.05 -9.38
N ASP A 219 -6.03 -0.40 -9.41
CA ASP A 219 -5.67 -1.74 -9.79
C ASP A 219 -4.97 -2.39 -8.61
N VAL A 220 -5.53 -3.50 -8.13
CA VAL A 220 -4.92 -4.30 -7.06
C VAL A 220 -4.22 -5.45 -7.76
N GLY A 221 -2.95 -5.69 -7.41
CA GLY A 221 -2.20 -6.81 -7.95
C GLY A 221 -2.87 -8.14 -7.60
N SER A 222 -2.66 -9.16 -8.43
CA SER A 222 -3.26 -10.49 -8.33
C SER A 222 -2.78 -11.35 -7.16
N GLY A 223 -2.46 -10.75 -6.02
CA GLY A 223 -2.27 -11.49 -4.78
C GLY A 223 -0.83 -11.73 -4.37
N ASN A 224 0.16 -11.74 -5.28
CA ASN A 224 1.57 -11.98 -4.92
C ASN A 224 2.07 -10.90 -3.93
N LEU A 225 1.91 -11.16 -2.64
CA LEU A 225 2.62 -10.49 -1.58
C LEU A 225 4.08 -10.68 -1.90
N ILE A 226 4.77 -9.57 -2.13
CA ILE A 226 6.19 -9.58 -2.44
C ILE A 226 6.88 -10.39 -1.34
N PHE A 227 7.46 -11.54 -1.70
CA PHE A 227 8.16 -12.40 -0.75
C PHE A 227 9.27 -11.59 -0.07
N GLY A 228 9.18 -11.41 1.24
CA GLY A 228 10.11 -10.59 2.02
C GLY A 228 9.83 -9.08 2.03
N SER A 229 8.74 -8.60 1.42
CA SER A 229 8.27 -7.24 1.67
C SER A 229 7.84 -7.12 3.13
N PRO A 230 8.32 -6.11 3.87
CA PRO A 230 7.83 -5.84 5.22
C PRO A 230 6.36 -5.42 5.24
N LEU A 231 5.76 -5.15 4.08
CA LEU A 231 4.37 -4.73 3.91
C LEU A 231 3.52 -5.92 3.44
N LYS A 232 2.57 -6.34 4.28
CA LYS A 232 1.56 -7.39 4.00
C LYS A 232 0.43 -6.89 3.10
N PHE A 233 0.70 -5.87 2.29
CA PHE A 233 -0.29 -5.19 1.47
C PHE A 233 -0.08 -5.60 0.01
N PRO A 234 -1.14 -5.85 -0.77
CA PRO A 234 -0.99 -6.20 -2.18
C PRO A 234 -0.30 -5.06 -2.94
N ASP A 235 0.39 -5.40 -4.03
CA ASP A 235 0.82 -4.37 -4.97
C ASP A 235 -0.42 -3.65 -5.52
N TYR A 236 -0.28 -2.38 -5.85
CA TYR A 236 -1.39 -1.59 -6.38
C TYR A 236 -0.91 -0.51 -7.34
N ASN A 237 -1.78 -0.13 -8.28
CA ASN A 237 -1.62 1.06 -9.11
C ASN A 237 -2.84 1.95 -8.92
N ILE A 238 -2.62 3.25 -8.75
CA ILE A 238 -3.70 4.23 -8.55
C ILE A 238 -3.65 5.25 -9.67
N CYS A 239 -4.82 5.57 -10.26
CA CYS A 239 -4.99 6.52 -11.36
C CYS A 239 -4.07 6.22 -12.54
N ARG A 240 -4.12 4.97 -13.02
CA ARG A 240 -3.28 4.47 -14.12
C ARG A 240 -3.53 5.24 -15.42
N ASP A 241 -4.79 5.58 -15.69
CA ASP A 241 -5.19 6.44 -16.81
C ASP A 241 -4.52 7.83 -16.77
N GLU A 242 -4.46 8.44 -15.58
CA GLU A 242 -3.79 9.72 -15.36
C GLU A 242 -2.28 9.59 -15.59
N LEU A 243 -1.68 8.53 -15.04
CA LEU A 243 -0.26 8.22 -15.22
C LEU A 243 0.08 7.97 -16.70
N ASP A 244 -0.75 7.18 -17.40
CA ASP A 244 -0.62 6.89 -18.83
C ASP A 244 -0.74 8.17 -19.67
N GLY A 245 -1.64 9.09 -19.30
CA GLY A 245 -1.78 10.40 -19.94
C GLY A 245 -0.57 11.32 -19.73
N ILE A 246 0.04 11.27 -18.54
CA ILE A 246 1.28 12.00 -18.24
C ILE A 246 2.45 11.41 -19.03
N ALA A 247 2.59 10.09 -19.04
CA ALA A 247 3.65 9.37 -19.72
C ALA A 247 3.45 9.23 -21.24
N LYS A 248 2.28 9.61 -21.77
CA LYS A 248 1.84 9.37 -23.16
C LYS A 248 2.09 7.93 -23.63
N GLY A 249 1.85 6.97 -22.73
CA GLY A 249 2.02 5.54 -23.01
C GLY A 249 3.47 5.03 -23.00
N SER A 250 4.49 5.86 -22.77
CA SER A 250 5.88 5.38 -22.65
C SER A 250 6.10 4.66 -21.32
N ASP A 251 6.51 3.40 -21.37
CA ASP A 251 6.77 2.58 -20.18
C ASP A 251 7.98 3.08 -19.39
N TYR A 252 9.02 3.56 -20.07
CA TYR A 252 10.14 4.21 -19.40
C TYR A 252 9.72 5.51 -18.70
N ALA A 253 8.88 6.33 -19.33
CA ALA A 253 8.38 7.53 -18.66
C ALA A 253 7.57 7.20 -17.38
N LYS A 254 6.76 6.12 -17.40
CA LYS A 254 6.06 5.62 -16.20
C LYS A 254 7.05 5.12 -15.15
N MET A 255 8.01 4.30 -15.56
CA MET A 255 9.02 3.74 -14.67
C MET A 255 9.81 4.85 -13.97
N ALA A 256 10.17 5.94 -14.67
CA ALA A 256 10.86 7.10 -14.09
C ALA A 256 10.06 7.74 -12.92
N LEU A 257 8.73 7.78 -13.05
CA LEU A 257 7.82 8.30 -12.02
C LEU A 257 7.61 7.30 -10.88
N GLU A 258 7.34 6.03 -11.19
CA GLU A 258 7.03 4.99 -10.21
C GLU A 258 8.20 4.68 -9.28
N THR A 259 9.42 4.69 -9.83
CA THR A 259 10.68 4.51 -9.08
C THR A 259 11.15 5.79 -8.37
N GLY A 260 10.51 6.93 -8.66
CA GLY A 260 10.80 8.22 -8.04
C GLY A 260 12.11 8.88 -8.48
N HIS A 261 12.63 8.52 -9.66
CA HIS A 261 13.71 9.27 -10.31
C HIS A 261 13.29 10.70 -10.66
N VAL A 262 11.99 10.89 -10.88
CA VAL A 262 11.37 12.19 -11.12
C VAL A 262 10.07 12.29 -10.34
N ARG A 263 9.76 13.49 -9.83
CA ARG A 263 8.45 13.78 -9.23
C ARG A 263 7.57 14.54 -10.20
N LEU A 264 6.25 14.39 -10.06
CA LEU A 264 5.29 15.17 -10.86
C LEU A 264 5.48 16.69 -10.67
N SER A 265 5.86 17.13 -9.47
CA SER A 265 6.16 18.54 -9.19
C SER A 265 7.45 19.07 -9.80
N GLU A 266 8.31 18.19 -10.32
CA GLU A 266 9.59 18.56 -10.96
C GLU A 266 9.45 18.67 -12.48
N ILE A 267 8.33 18.23 -13.04
CA ILE A 267 8.03 18.40 -14.47
C ILE A 267 7.82 19.90 -14.72
N PRO A 268 8.57 20.52 -15.66
CA PRO A 268 8.38 21.91 -16.04
C PRO A 268 6.94 22.21 -16.46
N GLU A 269 6.41 23.39 -16.10
CA GLU A 269 5.02 23.76 -16.39
C GLU A 269 4.72 23.75 -17.89
N GLU A 270 5.69 24.15 -18.71
CA GLU A 270 5.63 24.09 -20.17
C GLU A 270 5.45 22.66 -20.71
N LEU A 271 6.04 21.65 -20.04
CA LEU A 271 5.88 20.24 -20.41
C LEU A 271 4.59 19.64 -19.88
N MET A 272 3.90 20.29 -18.95
CA MET A 272 2.59 19.85 -18.44
C MET A 272 1.42 20.26 -19.34
N ALA A 273 1.68 21.03 -20.40
CA ALA A 273 0.69 21.35 -21.42
C ALA A 273 0.18 20.08 -22.13
N GLU A 274 -1.03 20.16 -22.71
CA GLU A 274 -1.70 19.01 -23.33
C GLU A 274 -1.00 18.55 -24.62
N ASP A 275 -0.43 19.50 -25.37
CA ASP A 275 0.30 19.32 -26.62
C ASP A 275 1.77 18.90 -26.43
N ALA A 276 2.37 19.22 -25.28
CA ALA A 276 3.76 18.88 -24.96
C ALA A 276 3.97 17.41 -24.51
N GLY A 277 3.02 16.52 -24.79
CA GLY A 277 3.02 15.17 -24.25
C GLY A 277 4.20 14.29 -24.66
N GLU A 278 4.59 14.31 -25.93
CA GLU A 278 5.74 13.53 -26.42
C GLU A 278 7.05 14.08 -25.86
N GLU A 279 7.19 15.40 -25.80
CA GLU A 279 8.35 16.07 -25.20
C GLU A 279 8.46 15.77 -23.70
N ARG A 280 7.32 15.77 -22.99
CA ARG A 280 7.23 15.36 -21.58
C ARG A 280 7.65 13.91 -21.38
N ALA A 281 7.15 12.98 -22.19
CA ALA A 281 7.51 11.57 -22.09
C ALA A 281 9.02 11.38 -22.28
N LYS A 282 9.59 11.95 -23.34
CA LYS A 282 11.04 11.91 -23.59
C LYS A 282 11.85 12.53 -22.45
N TRP A 283 11.40 13.67 -21.92
CA TRP A 283 12.07 14.31 -20.79
C TRP A 283 12.07 13.44 -19.54
N LEU A 284 10.98 12.69 -19.27
CA LEU A 284 10.92 11.69 -18.19
C LEU A 284 11.88 10.52 -18.44
N GLU A 285 11.91 10.00 -19.67
CA GLU A 285 12.82 8.93 -20.07
C GLU A 285 14.29 9.30 -19.88
N ASP A 286 14.66 10.53 -20.22
CA ASP A 286 16.03 11.04 -20.07
C ASP A 286 16.48 11.14 -18.59
N ARG A 287 15.56 10.97 -17.63
CA ARG A 287 15.87 10.93 -16.19
C ARG A 287 16.06 9.54 -15.63
N LEU A 288 15.70 8.50 -16.37
CA LEU A 288 16.07 7.13 -16.03
C LEU A 288 17.56 6.94 -16.29
N PRO A 289 18.32 6.41 -15.31
CA PRO A 289 19.69 6.00 -15.51
C PRO A 289 19.82 5.00 -16.67
N ASP A 290 20.83 5.18 -17.54
CA ASP A 290 21.06 4.31 -18.71
C ASP A 290 21.20 2.84 -18.31
N ILE A 291 21.79 2.55 -17.14
CA ILE A 291 21.91 1.19 -16.59
C ILE A 291 20.56 0.48 -16.45
N ILE A 292 19.48 1.20 -16.17
CA ILE A 292 18.14 0.62 -16.07
C ILE A 292 17.61 0.27 -17.46
N LYS A 293 17.81 1.16 -18.44
CA LYS A 293 17.40 0.94 -19.82
C LYS A 293 18.18 -0.21 -20.47
N ASP A 294 19.48 -0.27 -20.20
CA ASP A 294 20.37 -1.34 -20.68
C ASP A 294 19.97 -2.69 -20.07
N LEU A 295 19.67 -2.72 -18.76
CA LEU A 295 19.19 -3.90 -18.06
C LEU A 295 17.84 -4.38 -18.62
N ASP A 296 16.90 -3.46 -18.86
CA ASP A 296 15.61 -3.78 -19.47
C ASP A 296 15.78 -4.48 -20.82
N LYS A 297 16.64 -3.90 -21.65
CA LYS A 297 16.93 -4.41 -22.98
C LYS A 297 17.59 -5.78 -22.91
N GLU A 298 18.55 -5.98 -22.01
CA GLU A 298 19.22 -7.26 -21.81
C GLU A 298 18.22 -8.34 -21.38
N ILE A 299 17.30 -8.03 -20.46
CA ILE A 299 16.24 -8.94 -20.03
C ILE A 299 15.28 -9.24 -21.19
N ALA A 300 14.85 -8.23 -21.94
CA ALA A 300 13.98 -8.41 -23.09
C ALA A 300 14.64 -9.27 -24.19
N ASP A 301 15.95 -9.13 -24.41
CA ASP A 301 16.69 -9.94 -25.37
C ASP A 301 16.83 -11.40 -24.90
N ILE A 302 17.10 -11.63 -23.60
CA ILE A 302 17.11 -12.98 -23.00
C ILE A 302 15.72 -13.65 -23.12
N LEU A 303 14.66 -12.91 -22.80
CA LEU A 303 13.27 -13.36 -22.93
C LEU A 303 12.93 -13.70 -24.38
N ARG A 304 13.34 -12.85 -25.33
CA ARG A 304 13.09 -13.08 -26.76
C ARG A 304 13.85 -14.31 -27.26
N GLU A 305 15.11 -14.48 -26.87
CA GLU A 305 15.88 -15.68 -27.21
C GLU A 305 15.22 -16.94 -26.64
N PHE A 306 14.70 -16.85 -25.40
CA PHE A 306 13.96 -17.93 -24.79
C PHE A 306 12.71 -18.28 -25.63
N LEU A 307 11.88 -17.30 -25.98
CA LEU A 307 10.61 -17.54 -26.68
C LEU A 307 10.75 -18.02 -28.15
N GLN A 308 11.90 -17.83 -28.80
CA GLN A 308 12.08 -18.17 -30.22
C GLN A 308 12.36 -19.65 -30.53
N ASP A 309 12.62 -20.51 -29.53
CA ASP A 309 12.88 -21.95 -29.73
C ASP A 309 11.90 -22.85 -28.95
N PRO A 310 10.63 -22.95 -29.38
CA PRO A 310 9.61 -23.72 -28.66
C PRO A 310 9.82 -25.24 -28.69
N GLU A 311 10.68 -25.77 -29.58
CA GLU A 311 10.91 -27.23 -29.72
C GLU A 311 12.10 -27.77 -28.90
N GLY A 312 12.86 -26.88 -28.24
CA GLY A 312 14.04 -27.24 -27.44
C GLY A 312 13.73 -27.83 -26.05
N ASP A 313 14.73 -28.50 -25.46
CA ASP A 313 14.72 -28.99 -24.08
C ASP A 313 14.49 -27.83 -23.09
N TYR A 314 13.25 -27.72 -22.62
CA TYR A 314 12.75 -26.65 -21.79
C TYR A 314 13.50 -26.49 -20.46
N GLU A 315 13.87 -27.61 -19.82
CA GLU A 315 14.64 -27.60 -18.57
C GLU A 315 16.03 -27.00 -18.76
N LYS A 316 16.66 -27.30 -19.91
CA LYS A 316 17.96 -26.73 -20.29
C LYS A 316 17.86 -25.23 -20.57
N ARG A 317 16.74 -24.76 -21.12
CA ARG A 317 16.47 -23.33 -21.37
C ARG A 317 16.29 -22.56 -20.06
N ILE A 318 15.49 -23.06 -19.11
CA ILE A 318 15.34 -22.43 -17.79
C ILE A 318 16.68 -22.34 -17.05
N LYS A 319 17.47 -23.42 -17.07
CA LYS A 319 18.81 -23.42 -16.45
C LYS A 319 19.75 -22.40 -17.11
N LYS A 320 19.68 -22.23 -18.44
CA LYS A 320 20.46 -21.21 -19.16
C LYS A 320 20.01 -19.80 -18.77
N MET A 321 18.70 -19.55 -18.81
CA MET A 321 18.09 -18.27 -18.45
C MET A 321 18.40 -17.87 -17.01
N ALA A 322 18.20 -18.77 -16.04
CA ALA A 322 18.55 -18.54 -14.64
C ALA A 322 20.05 -18.25 -14.45
N LYS A 323 20.92 -18.90 -15.22
CA LYS A 323 22.37 -18.65 -15.19
C LYS A 323 22.75 -17.29 -15.77
N GLU A 324 22.07 -16.84 -16.83
CA GLU A 324 22.32 -15.54 -17.47
C GLU A 324 21.72 -14.38 -16.67
N LEU A 325 20.60 -14.61 -15.99
CA LEU A 325 19.92 -13.60 -15.17
C LEU A 325 20.43 -13.55 -13.72
N SER A 326 21.12 -14.57 -13.22
CA SER A 326 21.70 -14.58 -11.87
C SER A 326 22.70 -13.43 -11.62
N PRO A 327 23.64 -13.12 -12.53
CA PRO A 327 24.48 -11.93 -12.43
C PRO A 327 23.67 -10.62 -12.42
N LEU A 328 22.61 -10.54 -13.23
CA LEU A 328 21.74 -9.37 -13.33
C LEU A 328 20.91 -9.18 -12.07
N ALA A 329 20.39 -10.25 -11.47
CA ALA A 329 19.71 -10.23 -10.18
C ALA A 329 20.63 -9.68 -9.06
N THR A 330 21.92 -10.02 -9.10
CA THR A 330 22.92 -9.50 -8.16
C THR A 330 23.19 -8.00 -8.37
N VAL A 331 23.15 -7.52 -9.63
CA VAL A 331 23.28 -6.10 -9.97
C VAL A 331 22.03 -5.33 -9.52
N VAL A 332 20.85 -5.89 -9.77
CA VAL A 332 19.54 -5.37 -9.33
C VAL A 332 19.48 -5.23 -7.81
N GLU A 333 19.91 -6.24 -7.05
CA GLU A 333 19.96 -6.17 -5.58
C GLU A 333 20.89 -5.06 -5.06
N LYS A 334 22.01 -4.81 -5.74
CA LYS A 334 22.95 -3.75 -5.36
C LYS A 334 22.48 -2.36 -5.73
N LEU A 335 21.58 -2.25 -6.70
CA LEU A 335 21.05 -0.98 -7.19
C LEU A 335 19.88 -0.47 -6.34
N GLY A 336 19.46 -1.16 -5.28
CA GLY A 336 18.56 -0.67 -4.22
C GLY A 336 17.11 -0.46 -4.68
N PRO A 337 16.75 0.67 -5.32
CA PRO A 337 15.44 0.93 -5.91
C PRO A 337 14.92 0.00 -7.03
N LEU A 338 15.70 -0.94 -7.58
CA LEU A 338 15.24 -1.85 -8.66
C LEU A 338 14.52 -3.11 -8.15
N ALA A 339 13.90 -3.07 -6.96
CA ALA A 339 13.01 -4.14 -6.49
C ALA A 339 11.99 -4.55 -7.58
N THR A 340 11.55 -3.58 -8.39
CA THR A 340 10.67 -3.75 -9.55
C THR A 340 11.22 -4.70 -10.64
N TYR A 341 12.53 -4.79 -10.85
CA TYR A 341 13.10 -5.75 -11.81
C TYR A 341 13.20 -7.16 -11.26
N LYS A 342 13.54 -7.29 -9.97
CA LYS A 342 13.43 -8.57 -9.27
C LYS A 342 11.97 -9.04 -9.29
N GLU A 343 11.02 -8.12 -9.14
CA GLU A 343 9.58 -8.36 -9.24
C GLU A 343 9.13 -8.76 -10.65
N VAL A 344 9.63 -8.13 -11.73
CA VAL A 344 9.36 -8.55 -13.12
C VAL A 344 9.90 -9.95 -13.39
N LEU A 345 11.10 -10.25 -12.89
CA LEU A 345 11.73 -11.57 -13.02
C LEU A 345 11.01 -12.64 -12.17
N ILE A 346 10.47 -12.30 -11.00
CA ILE A 346 9.63 -13.22 -10.19
C ILE A 346 8.26 -13.41 -10.86
N ARG A 347 7.60 -12.34 -11.34
CA ARG A 347 6.30 -12.40 -12.03
C ARG A 347 6.34 -13.21 -13.33
N SER A 348 7.47 -13.19 -14.03
CA SER A 348 7.69 -14.01 -15.23
C SER A 348 8.08 -15.46 -14.92
N GLY A 349 8.14 -15.87 -13.65
CA GLY A 349 8.55 -17.22 -13.23
C GLY A 349 10.04 -17.49 -13.38
N ILE A 350 10.85 -16.46 -13.62
CA ILE A 350 12.26 -16.59 -13.99
C ILE A 350 13.17 -16.64 -12.76
N LEU A 351 12.83 -15.85 -11.75
CA LEU A 351 13.37 -15.98 -10.40
C LEU A 351 12.37 -16.78 -9.58
N ASP A 352 12.67 -18.06 -9.38
CA ASP A 352 11.95 -18.97 -8.49
C ASP A 352 12.74 -19.08 -7.17
N PRO A 353 12.39 -18.29 -6.14
CA PRO A 353 13.16 -18.26 -4.90
C PRO A 353 13.05 -19.57 -4.08
N GLU A 354 12.05 -20.41 -4.33
CA GLU A 354 11.81 -21.65 -3.58
C GLU A 354 11.99 -22.94 -4.41
N GLY A 355 12.07 -22.85 -5.74
CA GLY A 355 12.24 -23.99 -6.64
C GLY A 355 10.92 -24.66 -7.06
N ASP A 356 9.78 -23.98 -6.84
CA ASP A 356 8.45 -24.55 -7.00
C ASP A 356 7.94 -24.53 -8.45
N LEU A 357 8.34 -23.55 -9.26
CA LEU A 357 8.10 -23.57 -10.71
C LEU A 357 8.91 -24.71 -11.34
N ARG A 358 10.15 -24.88 -10.88
CA ARG A 358 11.02 -25.97 -11.30
C ARG A 358 10.42 -27.33 -10.93
N LYS A 359 9.85 -27.47 -9.73
CA LYS A 359 9.14 -28.68 -9.26
C LYS A 359 7.89 -28.96 -10.09
N ARG A 360 7.04 -27.96 -10.35
CA ARG A 360 5.82 -28.10 -11.17
C ARG A 360 6.12 -28.46 -12.63
N ILE A 361 7.19 -27.92 -13.19
CA ILE A 361 7.69 -28.26 -14.54
C ILE A 361 8.28 -29.68 -14.57
N GLU A 362 9.05 -30.06 -13.55
CA GLU A 362 9.59 -31.42 -13.38
C GLU A 362 8.44 -32.46 -13.18
N GLU A 363 7.34 -32.05 -12.57
CA GLU A 363 6.11 -32.85 -12.35
C GLU A 363 5.12 -32.82 -13.53
N ARG A 364 5.36 -32.01 -14.56
CA ARG A 364 4.51 -31.83 -15.77
C ARG A 364 3.06 -31.43 -15.47
N THR A 365 2.83 -30.58 -14.47
CA THR A 365 1.49 -30.18 -14.03
C THR A 365 0.93 -28.92 -14.70
N ILE A 366 1.72 -28.22 -15.53
CA ILE A 366 1.29 -27.06 -16.34
C ILE A 366 1.58 -27.33 -17.81
N SER A 367 0.60 -27.10 -18.69
CA SER A 367 0.76 -27.21 -20.14
C SER A 367 1.50 -26.01 -20.73
N ILE A 368 2.12 -26.18 -21.90
CA ILE A 368 2.86 -25.11 -22.60
C ILE A 368 1.93 -23.92 -22.93
N GLU A 369 0.68 -24.20 -23.28
CA GLU A 369 -0.32 -23.17 -23.63
C GLU A 369 -0.78 -22.35 -22.42
N GLU A 370 -0.89 -22.96 -21.23
CA GLU A 370 -1.21 -22.24 -19.98
C GLU A 370 -0.08 -21.31 -19.56
N LEU A 371 1.17 -21.72 -19.78
CA LEU A 371 2.33 -20.89 -19.45
C LEU A 371 2.48 -19.71 -20.43
N ASP A 372 2.25 -19.93 -21.73
CA ASP A 372 2.26 -18.84 -22.72
C ASP A 372 1.17 -17.79 -22.43
N ARG A 373 0.00 -18.21 -21.95
CA ARG A 373 -1.08 -17.31 -21.49
C ARG A 373 -0.66 -16.51 -20.24
N LEU A 374 -0.05 -17.16 -19.24
CA LEU A 374 0.47 -16.50 -18.05
C LEU A 374 1.53 -15.43 -18.39
N LEU A 375 2.44 -15.73 -19.31
CA LEU A 375 3.48 -14.80 -19.77
C LEU A 375 2.92 -13.65 -20.60
N ALA A 376 1.80 -13.85 -21.29
CA ALA A 376 1.06 -12.80 -21.99
C ALA A 376 0.21 -11.92 -21.05
N GLY A 377 0.13 -12.25 -19.75
CA GLY A 377 -0.71 -11.56 -18.79
C GLY A 377 -2.20 -11.89 -18.93
N GLU A 378 -2.52 -12.98 -19.63
CA GLU A 378 -3.89 -13.48 -19.75
C GLU A 378 -4.25 -14.33 -18.52
N PRO A 379 -5.44 -14.15 -17.93
CA PRO A 379 -5.90 -14.99 -16.83
C PRO A 379 -6.08 -16.43 -17.33
N LEU A 380 -5.70 -17.41 -16.50
CA LEU A 380 -5.96 -18.82 -16.79
C LEU A 380 -7.47 -19.04 -16.84
N GLU A 381 -7.97 -19.52 -17.98
CA GLU A 381 -9.35 -20.02 -18.06
C GLU A 381 -9.44 -21.28 -17.20
N GLU A 382 -10.30 -21.27 -16.18
CA GLU A 382 -10.67 -22.50 -15.49
C GLU A 382 -11.17 -23.50 -16.52
N ALA A 383 -10.59 -24.71 -16.53
CA ALA A 383 -10.95 -25.76 -17.47
C ALA A 383 -12.44 -26.10 -17.31
N ASP A 384 -13.27 -25.52 -18.17
CA ASP A 384 -14.68 -25.81 -18.29
C ASP A 384 -14.79 -27.27 -18.76
N SER A 385 -15.10 -28.16 -17.81
CA SER A 385 -15.28 -29.59 -18.04
C SER A 385 -16.63 -29.81 -18.71
N GLN A 386 -16.75 -29.40 -19.97
CA GLN A 386 -17.83 -29.86 -20.84
C GLN A 386 -17.49 -31.26 -21.33
N GLU A 387 -17.91 -32.27 -20.55
CA GLU A 387 -18.05 -33.63 -21.06
C GLU A 387 -18.97 -33.62 -22.28
N THR A 388 -18.39 -34.00 -23.41
CA THR A 388 -19.05 -34.42 -24.63
C THR A 388 -20.06 -35.52 -24.34
N ASN A 389 -21.34 -35.17 -24.27
CA ASN A 389 -22.45 -36.12 -24.33
C ASN A 389 -23.09 -36.03 -25.72
N SER A 390 -22.45 -36.64 -26.70
CA SER A 390 -23.07 -36.97 -27.99
C SER A 390 -22.45 -38.26 -28.52
N ASP A 391 -23.14 -39.38 -28.29
CA ASP A 391 -23.30 -40.51 -29.24
C ASP A 391 -23.71 -41.79 -28.49
N ILE A 392 -25.00 -41.89 -28.13
CA ILE A 392 -25.69 -43.19 -28.04
C ILE A 392 -27.08 -42.99 -28.64
N GLU A 393 -27.17 -43.00 -29.97
CA GLU A 393 -28.40 -43.35 -30.68
C GLU A 393 -28.26 -44.78 -31.26
N LYS A 394 -29.23 -45.62 -30.85
CA LYS A 394 -29.88 -46.69 -31.64
C LYS A 394 -29.04 -47.92 -32.04
N GLU A 395 -29.17 -48.97 -31.24
CA GLU A 395 -29.42 -50.31 -31.80
C GLU A 395 -30.77 -50.82 -31.29
N GLY A 396 -31.69 -51.01 -32.23
CA GLY A 396 -32.88 -51.83 -32.08
C GLY A 396 -32.69 -53.14 -32.83
N ASP A 397 -33.36 -54.17 -32.31
CA ASP A 397 -33.80 -55.42 -32.93
C ASP A 397 -32.77 -56.35 -33.60
N ASP A 398 -32.53 -57.49 -32.95
CA ASP A 398 -32.81 -58.82 -33.55
C ASP A 398 -32.64 -59.96 -32.50
N GLN A 399 -33.77 -60.53 -32.03
CA GLN A 399 -34.11 -61.96 -31.86
C GLN A 399 -35.19 -62.25 -30.81
#